data_AF-A0A919PV81-F1
#
_entry.id   AF-A0A919PV81-F1
#
_cell.length_a   1.000
_cell.length_b   1.000
_cell.length_c   1.000
_cell.angle_alpha   90.00
_cell.angle_beta   90.00
_cell.angle_gamma   90.00
#
_symmetry.space_group_name_H-M   'P 1'
#
loop_
_entity.id
_entity.type
_entity.pdbx_description
1 polymer ?
#
loop_
_entity_poly.entity_id
_entity_poly.type
_entity_poly.pdbx_seq_one_letter_code
_entity_poly.pdbx_strand_id
1 'polypeptide(L)'
;MGIYLVDVSPGSWAQDDIIRTLLDRALGERGLAAYPGPRGEVPAADSFEEKVSPPMDGFAELCDRHGAGDVLEAALFVPVAFDGLITLPAGNAHDDERTVVLSSHRLRDLVAPMAAEAGLPAELPRGTLALSNAIADPVTFYVAVYRQAAEHSLRYGCPLAYV
;
A
#
# COMPACT_ATOMS: atom_id res chain seq x y z
N MET A 1 -20.10 -0.90 -6.13
CA MET A 1 -19.11 -0.53 -5.10
C MET A 1 -17.75 -0.60 -5.78
N GLY A 2 -16.88 0.41 -5.61
CA GLY A 2 -15.51 0.37 -6.15
C GLY A 2 -14.53 -0.15 -5.11
N ILE A 3 -13.33 -0.56 -5.53
CA ILE A 3 -12.21 -0.89 -4.64
C ILE A 3 -11.41 0.39 -4.39
N TYR A 4 -11.01 0.64 -3.14
CA TYR A 4 -10.23 1.81 -2.76
C TYR A 4 -8.97 1.38 -2.00
N LEU A 5 -7.85 2.05 -2.25
CA LEU A 5 -6.68 1.97 -1.38
C LEU A 5 -6.71 3.17 -0.43
N VAL A 6 -6.76 2.91 0.88
CA VAL A 6 -6.96 3.94 1.91
C VAL A 6 -5.93 3.84 3.02
N ASP A 7 -5.63 4.95 3.69
CA ASP A 7 -4.87 4.91 4.94
C ASP A 7 -5.69 4.36 6.12
N VAL A 8 -5.03 3.56 6.94
CA VAL A 8 -5.66 2.92 8.10
C VAL A 8 -5.49 3.82 9.31
N SER A 9 -6.62 4.35 9.81
CA SER A 9 -6.65 5.17 11.02
C SER A 9 -6.19 4.39 12.26
N PRO A 10 -5.69 5.07 13.32
CA PRO A 10 -5.43 4.44 14.61
C PRO A 10 -6.63 3.65 15.16
N GLY A 11 -7.85 4.19 15.01
CA GLY A 11 -9.08 3.55 15.47
C GLY A 11 -9.39 2.25 14.73
N SER A 12 -9.28 2.28 13.39
CA SER A 12 -9.45 1.09 12.55
C SER A 12 -8.38 0.04 12.85
N TRP A 13 -7.12 0.45 12.98
CA TRP A 13 -6.03 -0.45 13.34
C TRP A 13 -6.26 -1.10 14.70
N ALA A 14 -6.66 -0.31 15.70
CA ALA A 14 -6.90 -0.82 17.06
C ALA A 14 -8.03 -1.87 17.13
N GLN A 15 -8.97 -1.86 16.19
CA GLN A 15 -10.07 -2.84 16.14
C GLN A 15 -9.66 -4.17 15.49
N ASP A 16 -8.58 -4.19 14.71
CA ASP A 16 -8.14 -5.38 13.99
C ASP A 16 -7.07 -6.16 14.78
N ASP A 17 -7.50 -6.73 15.91
CA ASP A 17 -6.62 -7.48 16.81
C ASP A 17 -6.01 -8.75 16.16
N ILE A 18 -6.72 -9.34 15.18
CA ILE A 18 -6.27 -10.54 14.47
C ILE A 18 -5.08 -10.19 13.57
N ILE A 19 -5.23 -9.22 12.66
CA ILE A 19 -4.14 -8.82 11.76
C ILE A 19 -2.94 -8.33 12.56
N ARG A 20 -3.16 -7.53 13.62
CA ARG A 20 -2.09 -7.04 14.50
C ARG A 20 -1.29 -8.17 15.14
N THR A 21 -1.97 -9.12 15.78
CA THR A 21 -1.31 -10.22 16.48
C THR A 21 -0.53 -11.12 15.50
N LEU A 22 -1.11 -11.40 14.34
CA LEU A 22 -0.47 -12.24 13.33
C LEU A 22 0.73 -11.54 12.69
N LEU A 23 0.62 -10.23 12.41
CA LEU A 23 1.72 -9.44 11.88
C LEU A 23 2.87 -9.35 12.87
N ASP A 24 2.60 -9.03 14.14
CA ASP A 24 3.64 -8.93 15.17
C ASP A 24 4.38 -10.26 15.36
N ARG A 25 3.66 -11.38 15.31
CA ARG A 25 4.26 -12.70 15.32
C ARG A 25 5.16 -12.92 14.10
N ALA A 26 4.66 -12.64 12.89
CA ALA A 26 5.42 -12.82 11.66
C ALA A 26 6.67 -11.92 11.60
N LEU A 27 6.59 -10.70 12.14
CA LEU A 27 7.73 -9.80 12.32
C LEU A 27 8.73 -10.37 13.34
N GLY A 28 8.25 -10.87 14.48
CA GLY A 28 9.07 -11.50 15.51
C GLY A 28 9.81 -12.75 15.03
N GLU A 29 9.18 -13.57 14.20
CA GLU A 29 9.81 -14.73 13.53
C GLU A 29 10.96 -14.32 12.60
N ARG A 30 10.98 -13.06 12.15
CA ARG A 30 12.06 -12.44 11.37
C ARG A 30 13.06 -11.64 12.22
N GLY A 31 12.92 -11.64 13.54
CA GLY A 31 13.75 -10.87 14.47
C GLY A 31 13.46 -9.37 14.47
N LEU A 32 12.30 -8.96 13.97
CA LEU A 32 11.87 -7.56 13.91
C LEU A 32 10.96 -7.21 15.10
N ALA A 33 10.93 -5.92 15.44
CA ALA A 33 10.02 -5.42 16.47
C ALA A 33 8.57 -5.44 15.99
N ALA A 34 7.65 -5.62 16.94
CA ALA A 34 6.21 -5.46 16.72
C ALA A 34 5.87 -4.07 16.16
N TYR A 35 4.83 -4.00 15.35
CA TYR A 35 4.33 -2.73 14.81
C TYR A 35 3.23 -2.17 15.71
N PRO A 36 3.49 -1.08 16.46
CA PRO A 36 2.54 -0.56 17.43
C PRO A 36 1.28 0.06 16.81
N GLY A 37 1.25 0.22 15.47
CA GLY A 37 0.20 0.91 14.75
C GLY A 37 0.55 2.35 14.36
N PRO A 38 -0.40 3.05 13.71
CA PRO A 38 -0.28 4.47 13.40
C PRO A 38 0.03 5.30 14.66
N ARG A 39 0.95 6.27 14.54
CA ARG A 39 1.37 7.12 15.68
C ARG A 39 0.33 8.16 16.08
N GLY A 40 -0.63 8.43 15.20
CA GLY A 40 -1.70 9.41 15.38
C GLY A 40 -2.56 9.50 14.13
N GLU A 41 -3.63 10.29 14.22
CA GLU A 41 -4.52 10.55 13.08
C GLU A 41 -3.78 11.32 11.98
N VAL A 42 -3.98 10.89 10.74
CA VAL A 42 -3.58 11.70 9.58
C VAL A 42 -4.58 12.84 9.45
N PRO A 43 -4.13 14.11 9.29
CA PRO A 43 -5.04 15.22 9.04
C PRO A 43 -5.92 14.92 7.82
N ALA A 44 -7.22 15.22 7.87
CA ALA A 44 -8.12 14.94 6.76
C ALA A 44 -7.72 15.61 5.42
N ALA A 45 -6.98 16.72 5.47
CA ALA A 45 -6.43 17.35 4.26
C ALA A 45 -5.30 16.54 3.61
N ASP A 46 -4.68 15.65 4.36
CA ASP A 46 -3.54 14.83 3.98
C ASP A 46 -3.89 13.33 3.88
N SER A 47 -5.13 12.93 4.20
CA SER A 47 -5.57 11.52 4.15
C SER A 47 -5.40 10.94 2.76
N PHE A 48 -5.09 9.65 2.69
CA PHE A 48 -4.87 8.94 1.45
C PHE A 48 -6.09 8.08 1.12
N GLU A 49 -6.72 8.35 -0.01
CA GLU A 49 -7.79 7.53 -0.54
C GLU A 49 -7.74 7.63 -2.06
N GLU A 50 -7.53 6.51 -2.74
CA GLU A 50 -7.54 6.44 -4.20
C GLU A 50 -8.44 5.31 -4.69
N LYS A 51 -9.26 5.59 -5.70
CA LYS A 51 -10.19 4.62 -6.25
C LYS A 51 -9.51 3.80 -7.34
N VAL A 52 -9.38 2.51 -7.07
CA VAL A 52 -8.75 1.54 -7.96
C VAL A 52 -9.78 1.04 -8.97
N SER A 53 -9.96 1.83 -10.04
CA SER A 53 -10.99 1.58 -11.06
C SER A 53 -10.47 1.19 -12.46
N PRO A 54 -9.31 1.66 -12.94
CA PRO A 54 -8.81 1.25 -14.26
C PRO A 54 -8.37 -0.23 -14.30
N PRO A 55 -8.35 -0.89 -15.47
CA PRO A 55 -7.77 -2.22 -15.60
C PRO A 55 -6.28 -2.24 -15.21
N MET A 56 -5.84 -3.30 -14.52
CA MET A 56 -4.45 -3.44 -14.04
C MET A 56 -3.53 -4.13 -15.05
N ASP A 57 -4.03 -4.67 -16.16
CA ASP A 57 -3.25 -5.55 -17.06
C ASP A 57 -1.92 -4.90 -17.51
N GLY A 58 -1.96 -3.65 -17.98
CA GLY A 58 -0.74 -2.94 -18.38
C GLY A 58 0.20 -2.62 -17.22
N PHE A 59 -0.33 -2.44 -16.01
CA PHE A 59 0.49 -2.27 -14.81
C PHE A 59 1.10 -3.60 -14.38
N ALA A 60 0.39 -4.72 -14.54
CA ALA A 60 0.91 -6.06 -14.26
C ALA A 60 2.07 -6.40 -15.21
N GLU A 61 1.94 -6.11 -16.51
CA GLU A 61 3.04 -6.25 -17.47
C GLU A 61 4.26 -5.39 -17.08
N LEU A 62 4.03 -4.17 -16.58
CA LEU A 62 5.11 -3.32 -16.10
C LEU A 62 5.78 -3.91 -14.85
N CYS A 63 4.99 -4.39 -13.88
CA CYS A 63 5.51 -5.09 -12.70
C CYS A 63 6.37 -6.30 -13.10
N ASP A 64 5.94 -7.12 -14.05
CA ASP A 64 6.70 -8.27 -14.53
C ASP A 64 8.04 -7.86 -15.13
N ARG A 65 8.07 -6.80 -15.95
CA ARG A 65 9.33 -6.26 -16.52
C ARG A 65 10.32 -5.81 -15.46
N HIS A 66 9.82 -5.27 -14.35
CA HIS A 66 10.64 -4.73 -13.25
C HIS A 66 10.85 -5.72 -12.09
N GLY A 67 10.31 -6.94 -12.17
CA GLY A 67 10.37 -7.91 -11.07
C GLY A 67 9.62 -7.45 -9.80
N ALA A 68 8.55 -6.69 -9.98
CA ALA A 68 7.73 -6.08 -8.93
C ALA A 68 6.35 -6.75 -8.77
N GLY A 69 6.25 -8.04 -9.07
CA GLY A 69 5.01 -8.82 -8.94
C GLY A 69 4.42 -8.80 -7.52
N ASP A 70 5.28 -8.72 -6.50
CA ASP A 70 4.90 -8.57 -5.08
C ASP A 70 3.95 -7.41 -4.81
N VAL A 71 3.97 -6.35 -5.63
CA VAL A 71 3.04 -5.20 -5.50
C VAL A 71 1.60 -5.62 -5.78
N LEU A 72 1.40 -6.56 -6.72
CA LEU A 72 0.08 -7.03 -7.15
C LEU A 72 -0.53 -8.04 -6.17
N GLU A 73 0.30 -8.73 -5.40
CA GLU A 73 -0.16 -9.72 -4.42
C GLU A 73 -0.59 -9.09 -3.09
N ALA A 74 -0.04 -7.92 -2.76
CA ALA A 74 -0.23 -7.29 -1.47
C ALA A 74 -1.64 -6.70 -1.31
N ALA A 75 -2.26 -6.98 -0.16
CA ALA A 75 -3.54 -6.38 0.26
C ALA A 75 -3.37 -5.37 1.41
N LEU A 76 -2.20 -5.38 2.07
CA LEU A 76 -1.85 -4.49 3.17
C LEU A 76 -0.41 -4.00 3.01
N PHE A 77 -0.20 -2.69 3.12
CA PHE A 77 1.13 -2.07 3.11
C PHE A 77 1.43 -1.50 4.49
N VAL A 78 2.59 -1.84 5.07
CA VAL A 78 2.95 -1.38 6.44
C VAL A 78 4.27 -0.63 6.46
N PRO A 79 4.42 0.40 7.31
CA PRO A 79 5.61 1.24 7.40
C PRO A 79 6.73 0.58 8.23
N VAL A 80 6.95 -0.72 8.02
CA VAL A 80 7.99 -1.52 8.68
C VAL A 80 8.89 -2.10 7.60
N ALA A 81 10.20 -1.93 7.75
CA ALA A 81 11.17 -2.48 6.80
C ALA A 81 11.31 -4.00 6.99
N PHE A 82 11.06 -4.76 5.93
CA PHE A 82 11.35 -6.20 5.85
C PHE A 82 11.45 -6.64 4.37
N ASP A 83 12.16 -7.74 4.14
CA ASP A 83 12.29 -8.36 2.82
C ASP A 83 11.18 -9.38 2.55
N GLY A 84 10.88 -9.62 1.28
CA GLY A 84 9.83 -10.57 0.88
C GLY A 84 8.41 -10.09 1.21
N LEU A 85 7.46 -11.01 1.14
CA LEU A 85 6.07 -10.82 1.54
C LEU A 85 5.82 -11.51 2.87
N ILE A 86 4.85 -11.03 3.64
CA ILE A 86 4.30 -11.75 4.80
C ILE A 86 2.87 -12.17 4.44
N THR A 87 2.54 -13.45 4.57
CA THR A 87 1.17 -13.93 4.38
C THR A 87 0.56 -14.24 5.74
N LEU A 88 -0.53 -13.54 6.07
CA LEU A 88 -1.27 -13.75 7.31
C LEU A 88 -2.48 -14.64 7.01
N PRO A 89 -2.76 -15.69 7.81
CA PRO A 89 -3.95 -16.53 7.68
C PRO A 89 -5.20 -15.84 8.26
N ALA A 90 -5.54 -14.68 7.70
CA ALA A 90 -6.69 -13.87 8.08
C ALA A 90 -7.22 -13.14 6.84
N GLY A 91 -8.53 -13.17 6.65
CA GLY A 91 -9.18 -12.53 5.51
C GLY A 91 -9.14 -11.00 5.56
N ASN A 92 -9.38 -10.40 4.40
CA ASN A 92 -9.55 -8.96 4.17
C ASN A 92 -10.81 -8.74 3.31
N ALA A 93 -11.04 -7.51 2.84
CA ALA A 93 -12.21 -7.14 2.05
C ALA A 93 -12.34 -7.88 0.69
N HIS A 94 -11.28 -8.53 0.20
CA HIS A 94 -11.22 -9.13 -1.14
C HIS A 94 -10.77 -10.59 -1.16
N ASP A 95 -10.23 -11.12 -0.06
CA ASP A 95 -9.80 -12.50 0.12
C ASP A 95 -10.15 -12.92 1.55
N ASP A 96 -11.08 -13.87 1.72
CA ASP A 96 -11.56 -14.31 3.04
C ASP A 96 -10.53 -15.21 3.79
N GLU A 97 -9.52 -15.72 3.10
CA GLU A 97 -8.59 -16.72 3.64
C GLU A 97 -7.29 -16.11 4.13
N ARG A 98 -6.77 -15.09 3.42
CA ARG A 98 -5.44 -14.56 3.69
C ARG A 98 -5.28 -13.08 3.40
N THR A 99 -4.32 -12.47 4.08
CA THR A 99 -3.88 -11.09 3.85
C THR A 99 -2.38 -11.09 3.57
N VAL A 100 -2.00 -10.65 2.39
CA VAL A 100 -0.60 -10.51 1.99
C VAL A 100 -0.12 -9.09 2.34
N VAL A 101 0.98 -9.01 3.07
CA VAL A 101 1.54 -7.78 3.59
C VAL A 101 2.86 -7.48 2.90
N LEU A 102 3.00 -6.26 2.38
CA LEU A 102 4.22 -5.74 1.80
C LEU A 102 4.75 -4.55 2.63
N SER A 103 6.07 -4.47 2.76
CA SER A 103 6.73 -3.33 3.37
C SER A 103 6.59 -2.09 2.48
N SER A 104 6.14 -0.96 3.04
CA SER A 104 6.10 0.33 2.33
C SER A 104 7.51 0.82 1.93
N HIS A 105 8.55 0.41 2.66
CA HIS A 105 9.94 0.66 2.25
C HIS A 105 10.27 -0.07 0.96
N ARG A 106 9.90 -1.34 0.87
CA ARG A 106 10.12 -2.16 -0.32
C ARG A 106 9.22 -1.71 -1.48
N LEU A 107 7.97 -1.34 -1.21
CA LEU A 107 7.06 -0.77 -2.23
C LEU A 107 7.70 0.45 -2.90
N ARG A 108 8.26 1.38 -2.11
CA ARG A 108 8.96 2.57 -2.63
C ARG A 108 10.11 2.18 -3.55
N ASP A 109 10.92 1.21 -3.15
CA ASP A 109 12.10 0.80 -3.90
C ASP A 109 11.72 0.05 -5.19
N LEU A 110 10.64 -0.76 -5.16
CA LEU A 110 10.08 -1.45 -6.33
C LEU A 110 9.45 -0.49 -7.34
N VAL A 111 8.74 0.55 -6.88
CA VAL A 111 8.02 1.49 -7.75
C VAL A 111 8.91 2.60 -8.32
N ALA A 112 10.06 2.88 -7.71
CA ALA A 112 10.98 3.92 -8.18
C ALA A 112 11.42 3.79 -9.65
N PRO A 113 11.89 2.62 -10.14
CA PRO A 113 12.25 2.47 -11.56
C PRO A 113 11.03 2.58 -12.50
N MET A 114 9.87 2.06 -12.08
CA MET A 114 8.62 2.18 -12.82
C MET A 114 8.16 3.65 -12.94
N ALA A 115 8.31 4.43 -11.88
CA ALA A 115 7.99 5.86 -11.86
C ALA A 115 8.91 6.66 -12.81
N ALA A 116 10.19 6.30 -12.88
CA ALA A 116 11.13 6.89 -13.82
C ALA A 116 10.77 6.55 -15.28
N GLU A 117 10.41 5.30 -15.57
CA GLU A 117 9.96 4.87 -16.90
C GLU A 117 8.66 5.55 -17.33
N ALA A 118 7.70 5.68 -16.42
CA ALA A 118 6.43 6.36 -16.66
C ALA A 118 6.57 7.90 -16.75
N GLY A 119 7.75 8.46 -16.46
CA GLY A 119 8.00 9.90 -16.51
C GLY A 119 7.20 10.68 -15.45
N LEU A 120 6.93 10.08 -14.28
CA LEU A 120 6.16 10.75 -13.24
C LEU A 120 6.87 12.01 -12.72
N PRO A 121 6.13 13.10 -12.47
CA PRO A 121 6.72 14.29 -11.87
C PRO A 121 7.19 14.02 -10.44
N ALA A 122 8.17 14.80 -9.97
CA ALA A 122 8.67 14.69 -8.59
C ALA A 122 7.56 14.91 -7.56
N GLU A 123 6.62 15.81 -7.85
CA GLU A 123 5.45 16.08 -7.00
C GLU A 123 4.19 15.60 -7.70
N LEU A 124 3.44 14.71 -7.02
CA LEU A 124 2.15 14.22 -7.47
C LEU A 124 1.01 15.02 -6.80
N PRO A 125 -0.16 15.14 -7.46
CA PRO A 125 -1.38 15.67 -6.82
C PRO A 125 -1.65 14.96 -5.49
N ARG A 126 -2.12 15.69 -4.48
CA ARG A 126 -2.40 15.16 -3.13
C ARG A 126 -3.84 15.44 -2.72
N GLY A 127 -4.32 14.64 -1.77
CA GLY A 127 -5.67 14.67 -1.24
C GLY A 127 -6.51 13.51 -1.76
N THR A 128 -7.72 13.37 -1.20
CA THR A 128 -8.66 12.31 -1.56
C THR A 128 -8.97 12.30 -3.05
N LEU A 129 -8.74 11.16 -3.69
CA LEU A 129 -8.96 10.89 -5.11
C LEU A 129 -8.18 11.81 -6.06
N ALA A 130 -7.12 12.45 -5.58
CA ALA A 130 -6.37 13.42 -6.38
C ALA A 130 -5.74 12.78 -7.61
N LEU A 131 -5.19 11.56 -7.48
CA LEU A 131 -4.62 10.84 -8.62
C LEU A 131 -5.71 10.30 -9.54
N SER A 132 -6.78 9.74 -8.96
CA SER A 132 -7.95 9.22 -9.69
C SER A 132 -8.57 10.29 -10.61
N ASN A 133 -8.53 11.56 -10.20
CA ASN A 133 -9.06 12.68 -10.97
C ASN A 133 -8.04 13.28 -11.96
N ALA A 134 -6.74 13.14 -11.70
CA ALA A 134 -5.69 13.81 -12.46
C ALA A 134 -5.05 12.95 -13.56
N ILE A 135 -5.03 11.62 -13.40
CA ILE A 135 -4.28 10.72 -14.28
C ILE A 135 -5.24 9.79 -15.02
N ALA A 136 -5.33 9.98 -16.34
CA ALA A 136 -6.21 9.19 -17.19
C ALA A 136 -5.56 7.89 -17.71
N ASP A 137 -4.23 7.87 -17.87
CA ASP A 137 -3.51 6.68 -18.32
C ASP A 137 -3.45 5.62 -17.20
N PRO A 138 -3.98 4.40 -17.40
CA PRO A 138 -4.07 3.39 -16.34
C PRO A 138 -2.71 3.00 -15.74
N VAL A 139 -1.68 2.82 -16.57
CA VAL A 139 -0.36 2.39 -16.09
C VAL A 139 0.28 3.49 -15.25
N THR A 140 0.28 4.72 -15.77
CA THR A 140 0.78 5.90 -15.06
C THR A 140 0.03 6.13 -13.75
N PHE A 141 -1.29 5.91 -13.75
CA PHE A 141 -2.12 6.02 -12.55
C PHE A 141 -1.67 5.02 -11.47
N TYR A 142 -1.53 3.74 -11.80
CA TYR A 142 -1.11 2.73 -10.82
C TYR A 142 0.29 2.99 -10.27
N VAL A 143 1.24 3.34 -11.13
CA VAL A 143 2.59 3.70 -10.68
C VAL A 143 2.55 4.91 -9.73
N ALA A 144 1.73 5.91 -10.03
CA ALA A 144 1.55 7.07 -9.17
C ALA A 144 0.89 6.71 -7.82
N VAL A 145 -0.14 5.86 -7.83
CA VAL A 145 -0.83 5.37 -6.63
C VAL A 145 0.16 4.65 -5.72
N TYR A 146 0.90 3.67 -6.22
CA TYR A 146 1.82 2.89 -5.39
C TYR A 146 3.02 3.69 -4.91
N ARG A 147 3.52 4.63 -5.72
CA ARG A 147 4.55 5.57 -5.28
C ARG A 147 4.05 6.45 -4.15
N GLN A 148 2.89 7.08 -4.32
CA GLN A 148 2.33 7.98 -3.32
C GLN A 148 1.90 7.22 -2.06
N ALA A 149 1.37 6.01 -2.20
CA ALA A 149 1.06 5.10 -1.11
C ALA A 149 2.31 4.82 -0.24
N ALA A 150 3.43 4.42 -0.88
CA ALA A 150 4.67 4.19 -0.16
C ALA A 150 5.17 5.45 0.57
N GLU A 151 5.20 6.60 -0.13
CA GLU A 151 5.61 7.88 0.46
C GLU A 151 4.69 8.30 1.62
N HIS A 152 3.37 8.15 1.48
CA HIS A 152 2.38 8.49 2.48
C HIS A 152 2.52 7.60 3.72
N SER A 153 2.52 6.29 3.54
CA SER A 153 2.65 5.31 4.62
C SER A 153 3.92 5.55 5.45
N LEU A 154 5.05 5.81 4.79
CA LEU A 154 6.31 6.10 5.46
C LEU A 154 6.33 7.46 6.16
N ARG A 155 5.69 8.47 5.57
CA ARG A 155 5.64 9.83 6.12
C ARG A 155 4.82 9.89 7.40
N TYR A 156 3.64 9.26 7.41
CA TYR A 156 2.72 9.31 8.55
C TYR A 156 2.84 8.10 9.48
N GLY A 157 3.59 7.08 9.08
CA GLY A 157 3.76 5.86 9.86
C GLY A 157 2.45 5.08 9.99
N CYS A 158 1.57 5.15 8.99
CA CYS A 158 0.30 4.44 8.93
C CYS A 158 0.32 3.31 7.88
N PRO A 159 -0.44 2.23 8.06
CA PRO A 159 -0.68 1.24 7.02
C PRO A 159 -1.61 1.77 5.94
N LEU A 160 -1.60 1.11 4.78
CA LEU A 160 -2.59 1.29 3.73
C LEU A 160 -3.23 -0.06 3.41
N ALA A 161 -4.55 -0.09 3.23
CA ALA A 161 -5.31 -1.31 2.96
C ALA A 161 -6.36 -1.08 1.87
N TYR A 162 -6.75 -2.15 1.19
CA TYR A 162 -7.87 -2.11 0.26
C TYR A 162 -9.21 -2.28 0.99
N VAL A 163 -10.22 -1.50 0.59
CA VAL A 163 -11.60 -1.52 1.11
C VAL A 163 -12.64 -1.47 -0.01
#